data_AF-A0A2A5Y3G5-F1
#
_entry.id   AF-A0A2A5Y3G5-F1
#
_cell.length_a   1.000
_cell.length_b   1.000
_cell.length_c   1.000
_cell.angle_alpha   90.00
_cell.angle_beta   90.00
_cell.angle_gamma   90.00
#
_symmetry.space_group_name_H-M   'P 1'
#
loop_
_entity.id
_entity.type
_entity.pdbx_description
1 polymer ?
#
loop_
_entity_poly.entity_id
_entity_poly.type
_entity_poly.pdbx_seq_one_letter_code
_entity_poly.pdbx_strand_id
1 'polypeptide(L)'
;MTNPLPLNLAVRKEESVVLAIDLSGPKDPLFILKEVNNEEKNPIPHWFERIIPSYLQQTNKEKKDDKIEEEQTLSLLQLMETTFILSQNKLNELIIDKYEPELLIRLPRKMAQTLDFFRAKEIYGLGVKAYKKHRKQILEKIESN
;
A
#
# COMPACT_ATOMS: atom_id res chain seq x y z
N MET A 1 -0.03 -5.56 -7.58
CA MET A 1 0.64 -6.77 -7.07
C MET A 1 0.04 -7.11 -5.71
N THR A 2 -0.46 -8.33 -5.52
CA THR A 2 -1.05 -8.80 -4.26
C THR A 2 0.04 -9.38 -3.37
N ASN A 3 0.24 -8.81 -2.19
CA ASN A 3 1.03 -9.44 -1.14
C ASN A 3 0.25 -9.32 0.19
N PRO A 4 -0.81 -10.12 0.38
CA PRO A 4 -1.48 -10.17 1.67
C PRO A 4 -0.49 -10.61 2.75
N LEU A 5 -0.75 -10.26 4.01
CA LEU A 5 0.15 -10.64 5.10
C LEU A 5 0.29 -12.17 5.14
N PRO A 6 1.51 -12.73 5.00
CA PRO A 6 1.71 -14.17 4.90
C PRO A 6 1.70 -14.84 6.28
N LEU A 7 0.74 -14.51 7.14
CA LEU A 7 0.67 -15.01 8.53
C LEU A 7 0.42 -16.51 8.60
N ASN A 8 -0.20 -17.08 7.57
CA ASN A 8 -0.36 -18.53 7.43
C ASN A 8 0.99 -19.28 7.29
N LEU A 9 2.06 -18.59 6.92
CA LEU A 9 3.42 -19.14 6.81
C LEU A 9 4.26 -18.89 8.06
N ALA A 10 3.82 -18.01 8.96
CA ALA A 10 4.51 -17.74 10.21
C ALA A 10 4.29 -18.91 11.19
N VAL A 11 5.28 -19.78 11.30
CA VAL A 11 5.25 -20.90 12.26
C VAL A 11 5.56 -20.39 13.65
N ARG A 12 4.58 -20.48 14.56
CA ARG A 12 4.79 -20.24 15.99
C ARG A 12 5.67 -21.34 16.60
N LYS A 13 6.79 -20.94 17.19
CA LYS A 13 7.59 -21.77 18.11
C LYS A 13 7.39 -21.27 19.54
N GLU A 14 7.58 -22.15 20.52
CA GLU A 14 7.35 -21.87 21.94
C GLU A 14 8.13 -20.66 22.46
N GLU A 15 9.31 -20.37 21.90
CA GLU A 15 10.17 -19.22 22.28
C GLU A 15 10.23 -18.15 21.17
N SER A 16 9.11 -17.92 20.48
CA SER A 16 9.07 -16.94 19.37
C SER A 16 7.84 -16.06 19.42
N VAL A 17 8.01 -14.81 18.99
CA VAL A 17 6.93 -13.83 18.85
C VAL A 17 6.72 -13.56 17.36
N VAL A 18 5.49 -13.70 16.90
CA VAL A 18 5.05 -13.33 15.55
C VAL A 18 4.55 -11.88 15.58
N LEU A 19 5.39 -10.99 15.07
CA LEU A 19 5.03 -9.60 14.79
C LEU A 19 4.53 -9.48 13.35
N ALA A 20 3.35 -8.89 13.17
CA ALA A 20 2.82 -8.56 11.85
C ALA A 20 2.90 -7.05 11.60
N ILE A 21 3.37 -6.66 10.41
CA ILE A 21 3.39 -5.26 9.98
C ILE A 21 2.47 -5.11 8.76
N ASP A 22 1.28 -4.58 8.97
CA ASP A 22 0.33 -4.27 7.90
C ASP A 22 0.63 -2.90 7.30
N LEU A 23 0.88 -2.85 5.99
CA LEU A 23 1.07 -1.61 5.24
C LEU A 23 -0.25 -1.06 4.67
N SER A 24 -1.39 -1.64 5.03
CA SER A 24 -2.73 -1.25 4.57
C SER A 24 -3.46 -0.35 5.57
N GLY A 25 -2.74 0.20 6.55
CA GLY A 25 -3.30 0.96 7.66
C GLY A 25 -3.88 2.33 7.28
N PRO A 26 -4.62 2.95 8.22
CA PRO A 26 -5.22 4.26 8.03
C PRO A 26 -4.16 5.35 7.86
N LYS A 27 -4.57 6.53 7.37
CA LYS A 27 -3.69 7.69 7.28
C LYS A 27 -3.23 8.12 8.69
N ASP A 28 -1.94 8.38 8.84
CA ASP A 28 -1.35 8.94 10.06
C ASP A 28 -0.39 10.08 9.65
N PRO A 29 -0.64 11.33 10.09
CA PRO A 29 0.20 12.49 9.77
C PRO A 29 1.68 12.33 10.13
N LEU A 30 2.00 11.47 11.12
CA LEU A 30 3.37 11.20 11.54
C LEU A 30 4.20 10.45 10.48
N PHE A 31 3.53 9.80 9.53
CA PHE A 31 4.11 8.92 8.52
C PHE A 31 3.91 9.44 7.09
N ILE A 32 3.84 10.75 6.94
CA ILE A 32 3.79 11.40 5.62
C ILE A 32 5.21 11.70 5.17
N LEU A 33 5.58 11.14 4.02
CA LEU A 33 6.71 11.62 3.24
C LEU A 33 6.40 13.04 2.76
N LYS A 34 7.25 14.03 3.06
CA LYS A 34 7.06 15.40 2.57
C LYS A 34 6.88 15.37 1.05
N GLU A 35 5.85 16.00 0.53
CA GLU A 35 5.67 16.13 -0.91
C GLU A 35 6.90 16.87 -1.47
N VAL A 36 7.61 16.23 -2.39
CA VAL A 36 8.58 16.95 -3.22
C VAL A 36 7.72 17.84 -4.11
N ASN A 37 8.03 19.14 -4.15
CA ASN A 37 7.32 20.12 -4.96
C ASN A 37 7.59 19.82 -6.44
N ASN A 38 6.92 18.81 -6.99
CA ASN A 38 6.99 18.42 -8.38
C ASN A 38 5.71 18.92 -9.05
N GLU A 39 5.83 20.05 -9.73
CA GLU A 39 4.82 20.55 -10.68
C GLU A 39 4.64 19.61 -11.89
N GLU A 40 5.39 18.52 -11.97
CA GLU A 40 5.27 17.51 -13.01
C GLU A 40 4.22 16.47 -12.63
N LYS A 41 3.04 16.61 -13.23
CA LYS A 41 2.09 15.51 -13.42
C LYS A 41 2.87 14.32 -13.96
N ASN A 42 3.09 13.29 -13.14
CA ASN A 42 3.71 12.05 -13.59
C ASN A 42 2.89 11.53 -14.79
N PRO A 43 3.46 11.48 -16.01
CA PRO A 43 2.78 10.81 -17.11
C PRO A 43 2.58 9.35 -16.71
N ILE A 44 1.45 8.79 -17.12
CA ILE A 44 1.18 7.36 -16.99
C ILE A 44 2.41 6.62 -17.52
N PRO A 45 3.08 5.77 -16.73
CA PRO A 45 4.29 5.12 -17.18
C PRO A 45 4.04 4.35 -18.48
N HIS A 46 4.89 4.48 -19.50
CA HIS A 46 4.70 3.81 -20.81
C HIS A 46 4.48 2.29 -20.73
N TRP A 47 4.96 1.63 -19.68
CA TRP A 47 4.68 0.20 -19.46
C TRP A 47 3.23 -0.07 -19.06
N PHE A 48 2.55 0.90 -18.44
CA PHE A 48 1.15 0.83 -18.04
C PHE A 48 0.22 0.97 -19.25
N GLU A 49 0.56 1.81 -20.23
CA GLU A 49 -0.17 1.93 -21.50
C GLU A 49 -0.30 0.58 -22.22
N ARG A 50 0.72 -0.28 -22.11
CA ARG A 50 0.72 -1.63 -22.72
C ARG A 50 -0.19 -2.63 -22.00
N ILE A 51 -0.57 -2.35 -20.75
CA ILE A 51 -1.41 -3.22 -19.91
C ILE A 51 -2.88 -2.81 -19.98
N ILE A 52 -3.14 -1.53 -20.27
CA ILE A 52 -4.48 -1.04 -20.55
C ILE A 52 -5.00 -1.79 -21.78
N PRO A 53 -6.17 -2.46 -21.73
CA PRO A 53 -6.76 -3.12 -22.88
C PRO A 53 -6.97 -2.15 -24.05
N SER A 54 -6.82 -2.62 -25.29
CA SER A 54 -6.89 -1.78 -26.50
C SER A 54 -8.22 -1.02 -26.67
N TYR A 55 -9.33 -1.50 -26.07
CA TYR A 55 -10.61 -0.78 -26.03
C TYR A 55 -10.62 0.41 -25.06
N LEU A 56 -9.64 0.50 -24.16
CA LEU A 56 -9.37 1.63 -23.26
C LEU A 56 -8.20 2.51 -23.75
N GLN A 57 -7.49 2.10 -24.82
CA GLN A 57 -6.34 2.82 -25.39
C GLN A 57 -6.74 3.80 -26.51
N GLN A 58 -8.03 4.10 -26.71
CA GLN A 58 -8.46 5.06 -27.72
C GLN A 58 -7.88 6.45 -27.39
N THR A 59 -6.74 6.75 -28.00
CA THR A 59 -6.10 8.06 -27.92
C THR A 59 -5.82 8.54 -29.35
N ASN A 60 -6.31 9.76 -29.61
CA ASN A 60 -5.67 10.77 -30.44
C ASN A 60 -5.81 10.77 -31.96
N LYS A 61 -6.98 10.49 -32.56
CA LYS A 61 -7.19 10.97 -33.95
C LYS A 61 -8.40 11.84 -34.28
N GLU A 62 -9.49 11.90 -33.50
CA GLU A 62 -10.65 12.72 -33.92
C GLU A 62 -11.34 13.51 -32.80
N LYS A 63 -10.76 14.68 -32.51
CA LYS A 63 -11.37 15.96 -32.09
C LYS A 63 -12.75 15.95 -31.36
N LYS A 64 -12.67 16.39 -30.10
CA LYS A 64 -13.60 17.22 -29.29
C LYS A 64 -14.64 16.55 -28.38
N ASP A 65 -15.07 15.32 -28.62
CA ASP A 65 -15.99 14.60 -27.68
C ASP A 65 -15.25 13.69 -26.68
N ASP A 66 -13.95 13.43 -26.91
CA ASP A 66 -13.12 12.48 -26.16
C ASP A 66 -12.94 12.79 -24.66
N LYS A 67 -13.14 14.05 -24.22
CA LYS A 67 -12.96 14.39 -22.79
C LYS A 67 -13.94 13.65 -21.89
N ILE A 68 -15.16 13.41 -22.36
CA ILE A 68 -16.20 12.75 -21.57
C ILE A 68 -15.89 11.25 -21.46
N GLU A 69 -15.39 10.63 -22.52
CA GLU A 69 -15.01 9.22 -22.53
C GLU A 69 -13.70 8.98 -21.75
N GLU A 70 -12.71 9.87 -21.86
CA GLU A 70 -11.50 9.85 -21.02
C GLU A 70 -11.83 10.01 -19.53
N GLU A 71 -12.74 10.92 -19.16
CA GLU A 71 -13.20 11.06 -17.77
C GLU A 71 -13.93 9.81 -17.27
N GLN A 72 -14.77 9.18 -18.11
CA GLN A 72 -15.47 7.94 -17.77
C GLN A 72 -14.53 6.74 -17.64
N THR A 73 -13.52 6.63 -18.50
CA THR A 73 -12.53 5.54 -18.43
C THR A 73 -11.60 5.70 -17.23
N LEU A 74 -11.16 6.93 -16.91
CA LEU A 74 -10.46 7.23 -15.66
C LEU A 74 -11.33 6.90 -14.44
N SER A 75 -12.61 7.23 -14.47
CA SER A 75 -13.57 6.90 -13.42
C SER A 75 -13.72 5.38 -13.23
N LEU A 76 -13.81 4.62 -14.33
CA LEU A 76 -13.88 3.16 -14.29
C LEU A 76 -12.60 2.54 -13.71
N LEU A 77 -11.43 3.00 -14.15
CA LEU A 77 -10.14 2.50 -13.62
C LEU A 77 -9.99 2.82 -12.13
N GLN A 78 -10.40 4.01 -11.69
CA GLN A 78 -10.43 4.38 -10.27
C GLN A 78 -11.40 3.52 -9.47
N LEU A 79 -12.57 3.20 -10.03
CA LEU A 79 -13.53 2.29 -9.41
C LEU A 79 -12.91 0.90 -9.25
N MET A 80 -12.31 0.35 -10.32
CA MET A 80 -11.64 -0.94 -10.29
C MET A 80 -10.50 -0.98 -9.27
N GLU A 81 -9.66 0.06 -9.23
CA GLU A 81 -8.61 0.20 -8.22
C GLU A 81 -9.20 0.21 -6.80
N THR A 82 -10.27 0.97 -6.58
CA THR A 82 -10.94 1.07 -5.28
C THR A 82 -11.52 -0.28 -4.85
N THR A 83 -12.26 -0.96 -5.72
CA THR A 83 -12.82 -2.29 -5.45
C THR A 83 -11.72 -3.31 -5.15
N PHE A 84 -10.61 -3.26 -5.89
CA PHE A 84 -9.46 -4.10 -5.65
C PHE A 84 -8.83 -3.85 -4.28
N ILE A 85 -8.62 -2.57 -3.90
CA ILE A 85 -8.10 -2.18 -2.58
C ILE A 85 -9.03 -2.67 -1.46
N LEU A 86 -10.34 -2.49 -1.61
CA LEU A 86 -11.33 -2.91 -0.61
C LEU A 86 -11.32 -4.43 -0.44
N SER A 87 -11.29 -5.17 -1.55
CA SER A 87 -11.22 -6.64 -1.53
C SER A 87 -9.94 -7.12 -0.86
N GLN A 88 -8.80 -6.49 -1.17
CA GLN A 88 -7.52 -6.79 -0.54
C GLN A 88 -7.53 -6.51 0.96
N ASN A 89 -8.07 -5.35 1.38
CA ASN A 89 -8.20 -5.04 2.81
C ASN A 89 -9.03 -6.11 3.51
N LYS A 90 -10.18 -6.49 2.95
CA LYS A 90 -11.04 -7.50 3.55
C LYS A 90 -10.34 -8.86 3.68
N LEU A 91 -9.59 -9.27 2.66
CA LEU A 91 -8.80 -10.50 2.69
C LEU A 91 -7.71 -10.44 3.77
N ASN A 92 -7.01 -9.32 3.90
CA ASN A 92 -6.01 -9.12 4.96
C ASN A 92 -6.62 -9.21 6.36
N GLU A 93 -7.76 -8.56 6.60
CA GLU A 93 -8.46 -8.66 7.91
C GLU A 93 -8.82 -10.12 8.22
N LEU A 94 -9.35 -10.87 7.25
CA LEU A 94 -9.69 -12.28 7.46
C LEU A 94 -8.46 -13.16 7.76
N ILE A 95 -7.30 -12.85 7.17
CA ILE A 95 -6.06 -13.56 7.46
C ILE A 95 -5.55 -13.22 8.86
N ILE A 96 -5.58 -11.93 9.25
CA ILE A 96 -5.19 -11.48 10.60
C ILE A 96 -6.10 -12.13 11.64
N ASP A 97 -7.41 -12.15 11.43
CA ASP A 97 -8.37 -12.77 12.36
C ASP A 97 -8.12 -14.28 12.52
N LYS A 98 -7.76 -14.97 11.42
CA LYS A 98 -7.51 -16.41 11.44
C LYS A 98 -6.14 -16.78 12.01
N TYR A 99 -5.14 -15.96 11.77
CA TYR A 99 -3.75 -16.17 12.18
C TYR A 99 -3.30 -14.98 13.03
N GLU A 100 -3.96 -14.78 14.17
CA GLU A 100 -3.77 -13.60 15.01
C GLU A 100 -2.32 -13.51 15.50
N PRO A 101 -1.54 -12.49 15.13
CA PRO A 101 -0.18 -12.29 15.60
C PRO A 101 -0.18 -11.78 17.05
N GLU A 102 0.90 -11.97 17.83
CA GLU A 102 0.98 -11.42 19.19
C GLU A 102 0.97 -9.89 19.20
N LEU A 103 1.44 -9.28 18.12
CA LEU A 103 1.42 -7.84 17.93
C LEU A 103 1.26 -7.50 16.43
N LEU A 104 0.22 -6.73 16.15
CA LEU A 104 -0.06 -6.16 14.83
C LEU A 104 0.25 -4.66 14.83
N ILE A 105 1.15 -4.23 13.95
CA ILE A 105 1.47 -2.83 13.71
C ILE A 105 0.90 -2.44 12.35
N ARG A 106 0.01 -1.43 12.32
CA ARG A 106 -0.55 -0.90 11.07
C ARG A 106 0.13 0.41 10.69
N LEU A 107 0.72 0.46 9.50
CA LEU A 107 1.34 1.63 8.91
C LEU A 107 0.51 2.16 7.74
N PRO A 108 0.52 3.48 7.48
CA PRO A 108 -0.32 4.04 6.42
C PRO A 108 0.07 3.55 5.03
N ARG A 109 -0.95 3.17 4.23
CA ARG A 109 -0.76 2.73 2.83
C ARG A 109 -0.02 3.73 1.95
N LYS A 110 -0.27 5.03 2.16
CA LYS A 110 0.33 6.11 1.36
C LYS A 110 1.69 6.59 1.91
N MET A 111 2.38 5.79 2.73
CA MET A 111 3.69 6.17 3.28
C MET A 111 4.81 6.13 2.23
N ALA A 112 4.69 5.29 1.19
CA ALA A 112 5.65 5.16 0.09
C ALA A 112 4.99 4.49 -1.12
N GLN A 113 5.45 4.81 -2.33
CA GLN A 113 5.04 4.16 -3.58
C GLN A 113 6.05 3.09 -4.01
N THR A 114 5.64 2.19 -4.90
CA THR A 114 6.47 1.07 -5.39
C THR A 114 7.79 1.52 -6.02
N LEU A 115 7.85 2.74 -6.56
CA LEU A 115 9.03 3.27 -7.27
C LEU A 115 9.77 4.38 -6.49
N ASP A 116 9.49 4.55 -5.20
CA ASP A 116 10.15 5.57 -4.34
C ASP A 116 11.57 5.17 -3.89
N PHE A 117 12.34 4.48 -4.73
CA PHE A 117 13.69 4.01 -4.39
C PHE A 117 14.65 5.16 -4.07
N PHE A 118 14.51 6.30 -4.76
CA PHE A 118 15.29 7.52 -4.52
C PHE A 118 15.05 8.11 -3.12
N ARG A 119 13.95 7.73 -2.47
CA ARG A 119 13.55 8.18 -1.13
C ARG A 119 13.81 7.15 -0.06
N ALA A 120 14.60 6.11 -0.35
CA ALA A 120 14.87 5.01 0.59
C ALA A 120 15.32 5.51 1.98
N LYS A 121 16.13 6.57 2.05
CA LYS A 121 16.55 7.18 3.32
C LYS A 121 15.39 7.77 4.13
N GLU A 122 14.44 8.41 3.46
CA GLU A 122 13.24 8.96 4.11
C GLU A 122 12.31 7.84 4.58
N ILE A 123 12.08 6.83 3.73
CA ILE A 123 11.28 5.64 4.05
C ILE A 123 11.86 4.90 5.26
N TYR A 124 13.19 4.72 5.30
CA TYR A 124 13.88 4.18 6.47
C TYR A 124 13.62 5.01 7.72
N GLY A 125 13.68 6.34 7.61
CA GLY A 125 13.33 7.26 8.70
C GLY A 125 11.90 7.08 9.21
N LEU A 126 10.93 6.83 8.34
CA LEU A 126 9.56 6.49 8.72
C LEU A 126 9.49 5.15 9.46
N GLY A 127 10.21 4.14 8.99
CA GLY A 127 10.35 2.86 9.68
C GLY A 127 10.92 2.98 11.09
N VAL A 128 11.97 3.79 11.27
CA VAL A 128 12.55 4.06 12.61
C VAL A 128 11.54 4.76 13.52
N LYS A 129 10.76 5.72 13.00
CA LYS A 129 9.68 6.36 13.78
C LYS A 129 8.60 5.35 14.19
N ALA A 130 8.21 4.45 13.27
CA ALA A 130 7.23 3.41 13.53
C ALA A 130 7.70 2.47 14.65
N TYR A 131 8.95 2.03 14.57
CA TYR A 131 9.57 1.22 15.62
C TYR A 131 9.57 1.96 16.96
N LYS A 132 10.05 3.21 17.02
CA LYS A 132 10.08 4.00 18.26
C LYS A 132 8.70 4.16 18.89
N LYS A 133 7.65 4.39 18.08
CA LYS A 133 6.25 4.49 18.53
C LYS A 133 5.76 3.21 19.20
N HIS A 134 6.14 2.04 18.69
CA HIS A 134 5.67 0.74 19.17
C HIS A 134 6.70 -0.02 20.02
N ARG A 135 7.89 0.55 20.26
CA ARG A 135 9.03 -0.12 20.92
C ARG A 135 8.65 -0.78 22.24
N LYS A 136 7.88 -0.08 23.07
CA LYS A 136 7.46 -0.59 24.38
C LYS A 136 6.63 -1.87 24.24
N GLN A 137 5.62 -1.87 23.37
CA GLN A 137 4.76 -3.02 23.10
C GLN A 137 5.54 -4.19 22.51
N ILE A 138 6.50 -3.91 21.61
CA ILE A 138 7.36 -4.93 21.02
C ILE A 138 8.20 -5.61 22.12
N LEU A 139 8.83 -4.83 22.99
CA LEU A 139 9.65 -5.36 24.08
C LEU A 139 8.82 -6.13 25.10
N GLU A 140 7.64 -5.62 25.50
CA GLU A 140 6.73 -6.33 26.40
C GLU A 140 6.35 -7.71 25.87
N LYS A 141 6.10 -7.85 24.56
CA LYS A 141 5.78 -9.13 23.93
C LYS A 141 6.98 -10.08 23.84
N ILE A 142 8.19 -9.54 23.65
CA ILE A 142 9.42 -10.33 23.63
C ILE A 142 9.80 -10.81 25.04
N GLU A 143 9.59 -9.99 26.07
CA GLU A 143 9.93 -10.32 27.46
C GLU A 143 8.89 -11.22 28.15
N SER A 144 7.65 -11.27 27.62
CA SER A 144 6.57 -12.10 28.15
C SER A 144 6.53 -13.52 27.58
N ASN A 145 7.40 -13.83 26.61
CA ASN A 145 7.59 -15.15 25.99
C ASN A 145 8.97 -15.68 26.39
#